data_AF-M7SDK0-F1
#
_entry.id   AF-M7SDK0-F1
#
_cell.length_a   1.000
_cell.length_b   1.000
_cell.length_c   1.000
_cell.angle_alpha   90.00
_cell.angle_beta   90.00
_cell.angle_gamma   90.00
#
_symmetry.space_group_name_H-M   'P 1'
#
loop_
_entity.id
_entity.type
_entity.pdbx_description
1 polymer ?
#
loop_
_entity_poly.entity_id
_entity_poly.type
_entity_poly.pdbx_seq_one_letter_code
_entity_poly.pdbx_strand_id
1 'polypeptide(L)'
;MLSGPPIEFDKRGDLKLSVGPPNATASNSFLVCSRAMARISPVFDRMLYGSFAEAKPPPTTDTDTDSSSKAEWVVDLPADDPVSLAILTRVAHGRFSEVPKALTIDGLYALTTLSHYYDATQALAPWIDTWLAAVEDVWRDSNQLMPKFLWVTWEFGRKSLFRITARRILTEGSASLLDTYAPTQDLLMPPDIMERIIDIRLRTIQAFLDVFRDIVEKLLVVDETPRWCRHASFMSHHRCESMILGSMTFCLARAGLWPLPEAADVEESVVELYTKLMNLVIHDIGRPSPKSPEDHAGCNPMHHLMDSIKRIIDGIADPVTDDHWRHLEVQARKLSP
;
A
#
# COMPACT_ATOMS: atom_id res chain seq x y z
N MET A 1 -27.70 -29.77 -7.01
CA MET A 1 -28.01 -28.73 -6.00
C MET A 1 -28.99 -27.77 -6.64
N LEU A 2 -30.14 -27.52 -6.01
CA LEU A 2 -31.15 -26.61 -6.55
C LEU A 2 -30.65 -25.17 -6.39
N SER A 3 -30.27 -24.54 -7.50
CA SER A 3 -29.95 -23.11 -7.55
C SER A 3 -31.18 -22.32 -7.12
N GLY A 4 -31.06 -21.46 -6.11
CA GLY A 4 -32.11 -20.50 -5.74
C GLY A 4 -32.50 -19.59 -6.92
N PRO A 5 -33.68 -18.95 -6.88
CA PRO A 5 -34.11 -18.03 -7.95
C PRO A 5 -33.09 -16.90 -8.14
N PRO A 6 -32.91 -16.38 -9.37
CA PRO A 6 -31.95 -15.32 -9.63
C PRO A 6 -32.30 -14.05 -8.87
N ILE A 7 -31.27 -13.30 -8.47
CA ILE A 7 -31.41 -11.93 -7.98
C ILE A 7 -31.85 -11.06 -9.16
N GLU A 8 -33.06 -10.52 -9.07
CA GLU A 8 -33.67 -9.74 -10.14
C GLU A 8 -33.29 -8.26 -10.06
N PHE A 9 -32.37 -7.84 -10.93
CA PHE A 9 -32.03 -6.41 -11.12
C PHE A 9 -32.94 -5.74 -12.17
N ASP A 10 -33.46 -6.50 -13.14
CA ASP A 10 -34.48 -6.05 -14.09
C ASP A 10 -35.56 -7.12 -14.32
N LYS A 11 -36.82 -6.75 -14.08
CA LYS A 11 -38.02 -7.59 -14.34
C LYS A 11 -38.17 -7.99 -15.81
N ARG A 12 -37.62 -7.18 -16.70
CA ARG A 12 -37.59 -7.39 -18.16
C ARG A 12 -36.19 -7.74 -18.64
N GLY A 13 -35.33 -8.21 -17.73
CA GLY A 13 -33.97 -8.62 -18.04
C GLY A 13 -33.94 -9.65 -19.16
N ASP A 14 -32.91 -9.55 -20.01
CA ASP A 14 -32.70 -10.42 -21.17
C ASP A 14 -31.42 -11.25 -21.08
N LEU A 15 -30.67 -11.10 -19.98
CA LEU A 15 -29.39 -11.76 -19.73
C LEU A 15 -29.34 -12.26 -18.27
N LYS A 16 -28.87 -13.48 -18.08
CA LYS A 16 -28.49 -14.02 -16.77
C LYS A 16 -26.97 -14.04 -16.63
N LEU A 17 -26.45 -13.42 -15.58
CA LEU A 17 -25.05 -13.53 -15.20
C LEU A 17 -24.91 -14.57 -14.08
N SER A 18 -24.02 -15.53 -14.23
CA SER A 18 -23.68 -16.54 -13.21
C SER A 18 -22.34 -16.15 -12.61
N VAL A 19 -22.33 -15.66 -11.36
CA VAL A 19 -21.19 -14.90 -10.82
C VAL A 19 -20.46 -15.65 -9.71
N GLY A 20 -19.13 -15.67 -9.78
CA GLY A 20 -18.29 -16.34 -8.80
C GLY A 20 -18.18 -17.85 -9.00
N PRO A 21 -17.44 -18.55 -8.13
CA PRO A 21 -17.02 -19.91 -8.39
C PRO A 21 -18.21 -20.90 -8.47
N PRO A 22 -18.14 -21.93 -9.34
CA PRO A 22 -19.26 -22.87 -9.57
C PRO A 22 -19.77 -23.60 -8.33
N ASN A 23 -18.92 -23.73 -7.31
CA ASN A 23 -19.20 -24.45 -6.06
C ASN A 23 -19.58 -23.51 -4.90
N ALA A 24 -19.88 -22.24 -5.16
CA ALA A 24 -20.33 -21.32 -4.13
C ALA A 24 -21.64 -21.83 -3.48
N THR A 25 -21.71 -21.75 -2.15
CA THR A 25 -22.89 -22.17 -1.37
C THR A 25 -24.14 -21.35 -1.66
N ALA A 26 -24.00 -20.19 -2.29
CA ALA A 26 -25.09 -19.34 -2.76
C ALA A 26 -25.11 -19.26 -4.29
N SER A 27 -26.29 -19.44 -4.89
CA SER A 27 -26.52 -19.19 -6.32
C SER A 27 -26.49 -17.68 -6.57
N ASN A 28 -25.42 -17.16 -7.16
CA ASN A 28 -25.30 -15.74 -7.54
C ASN A 28 -25.70 -15.55 -9.00
N SER A 29 -26.91 -15.98 -9.35
CA SER A 29 -27.48 -15.72 -10.68
C SER A 29 -28.15 -14.36 -10.69
N PHE A 30 -27.75 -13.45 -11.57
CA PHE A 30 -28.30 -12.10 -11.68
C PHE A 30 -29.10 -11.97 -12.97
N LEU A 31 -30.39 -11.63 -12.88
CA LEU A 31 -31.21 -11.29 -14.05
C LEU A 31 -31.10 -9.79 -14.33
N VAL A 32 -30.51 -9.44 -15.46
CA VAL A 32 -30.11 -8.07 -15.82
C VAL A 32 -30.58 -7.68 -17.22
N CYS A 33 -30.61 -6.38 -17.48
CA CYS A 33 -30.68 -5.82 -18.84
C CYS A 33 -29.28 -5.71 -19.42
N SER A 34 -28.98 -6.51 -20.44
CA SER A 34 -27.69 -6.51 -21.15
C SER A 34 -27.27 -5.11 -21.64
N ARG A 35 -28.23 -4.32 -22.14
CA ARG A 35 -28.01 -2.93 -22.60
C ARG A 35 -27.68 -1.97 -21.47
N ALA A 36 -28.15 -2.22 -20.24
CA ALA A 36 -27.80 -1.41 -19.09
C ALA A 36 -26.33 -1.65 -18.69
N MET A 37 -25.90 -2.91 -18.68
CA MET A 37 -24.50 -3.29 -18.42
C MET A 37 -23.55 -2.73 -19.49
N ALA A 38 -23.87 -2.92 -20.78
CA ALA A 38 -23.08 -2.40 -21.89
C ALA A 38 -22.95 -0.86 -21.87
N ARG A 39 -23.97 -0.14 -21.38
CA ARG A 39 -23.94 1.32 -21.31
C ARG A 39 -22.89 1.85 -20.35
N ILE A 40 -22.64 1.15 -19.25
CA ILE A 40 -21.70 1.61 -18.22
C ILE A 40 -20.30 1.00 -18.37
N SER A 41 -20.12 0.05 -19.29
CA SER A 41 -18.88 -0.70 -19.45
C SER A 41 -18.64 -1.06 -20.93
N PRO A 42 -17.61 -0.46 -21.55
CA PRO A 42 -17.15 -0.84 -22.88
C PRO A 42 -16.67 -2.30 -22.99
N VAL A 43 -16.31 -2.92 -21.86
CA VAL A 43 -15.94 -4.34 -21.81
C VAL A 43 -17.18 -5.21 -21.90
N PHE A 44 -18.24 -4.92 -21.12
CA PHE A 44 -19.52 -5.61 -21.27
C PHE A 44 -20.13 -5.38 -22.65
N ASP A 45 -20.03 -4.18 -23.22
CA ASP A 45 -20.52 -3.91 -24.58
C ASP A 45 -19.87 -4.83 -25.61
N ARG A 46 -18.53 -4.91 -25.61
CA ARG A 46 -17.79 -5.82 -26.50
C ARG A 46 -18.07 -7.29 -26.20
N MET A 47 -18.12 -7.69 -24.93
CA MET A 47 -18.35 -9.08 -24.53
C MET A 47 -19.74 -9.56 -24.96
N LEU A 48 -20.77 -8.74 -24.79
CA LEU A 48 -22.17 -9.12 -25.01
C LEU A 48 -22.63 -8.94 -26.47
N TYR A 49 -22.04 -8.01 -27.23
CA TYR A 49 -22.45 -7.68 -28.59
C TYR A 49 -21.35 -7.83 -29.64
N GLY A 50 -20.14 -8.22 -29.23
CA GLY A 50 -19.03 -8.54 -30.13
C GLY A 50 -19.03 -10.00 -30.59
N SER A 51 -17.85 -10.51 -30.93
CA SER A 51 -17.64 -11.87 -31.44
C SER A 51 -17.04 -12.79 -30.38
N PHE A 52 -17.64 -12.80 -29.19
CA PHE A 52 -17.20 -13.61 -28.05
C PHE A 52 -18.20 -14.73 -27.74
N ALA A 53 -17.81 -15.69 -26.91
CA ALA A 53 -18.68 -16.82 -26.55
C ALA A 53 -19.90 -16.37 -25.72
N GLU A 54 -19.73 -15.27 -25.00
CA GLU A 54 -20.71 -14.60 -24.16
C GLU A 54 -21.73 -13.76 -24.94
N ALA A 55 -21.51 -13.60 -26.26
CA ALA A 55 -22.33 -12.74 -27.10
C ALA A 55 -23.78 -13.24 -27.20
N LYS A 56 -24.69 -12.30 -27.48
CA LYS A 56 -26.12 -12.60 -27.60
C LYS A 56 -26.37 -13.69 -28.65
N PRO A 57 -27.06 -14.80 -28.29
CA PRO A 57 -27.39 -15.84 -29.25
C PRO A 57 -28.23 -15.28 -30.42
N PRO A 58 -28.02 -15.77 -31.65
CA PRO A 58 -28.85 -15.40 -32.78
C PRO A 58 -30.31 -15.78 -32.50
N PRO A 59 -31.28 -14.99 -33.01
CA PRO A 59 -32.68 -15.36 -32.89
C PRO A 59 -32.89 -16.74 -33.55
N THR A 60 -33.47 -17.67 -32.81
CA THR A 60 -33.86 -18.98 -33.33
C THR A 60 -34.84 -18.74 -34.48
N THR A 61 -34.45 -19.07 -35.72
CA THR A 61 -35.38 -19.05 -36.84
C THR A 61 -36.37 -20.19 -36.66
N ASP A 62 -37.62 -19.84 -36.42
CA ASP A 62 -38.74 -20.76 -36.24
C ASP A 62 -38.90 -21.69 -37.45
N THR A 63 -38.37 -22.91 -37.35
CA THR A 63 -38.87 -24.06 -38.14
C THR A 63 -39.27 -25.26 -37.29
N ASP A 64 -39.09 -25.23 -35.97
CA ASP A 64 -39.59 -26.28 -35.08
C ASP A 64 -40.72 -25.73 -34.21
N THR A 65 -41.94 -26.13 -34.57
CA THR A 65 -43.23 -25.85 -33.93
C THR A 65 -43.40 -26.53 -32.57
N ASP A 66 -42.43 -26.39 -31.68
CA ASP A 66 -42.59 -26.73 -30.26
C ASP A 66 -42.24 -25.51 -29.39
N SER A 67 -43.26 -24.71 -29.14
CA SER A 67 -43.24 -23.56 -28.25
C SER A 67 -42.85 -23.96 -26.83
N SER A 68 -41.60 -23.74 -26.40
CA SER A 68 -41.29 -23.36 -24.99
C SER A 68 -39.84 -22.99 -24.66
N SER A 69 -38.82 -23.29 -25.47
CA SER A 69 -37.42 -23.03 -25.08
C SER A 69 -36.76 -21.94 -25.92
N LYS A 70 -37.15 -20.68 -25.69
CA LYS A 70 -36.28 -19.55 -26.09
C LYS A 70 -34.93 -19.78 -25.40
N ALA A 71 -33.87 -20.00 -26.20
CA ALA A 71 -32.54 -20.27 -25.65
C ALA A 71 -32.18 -19.17 -24.64
N GLU A 72 -31.95 -19.57 -23.39
CA GLU A 72 -31.66 -18.65 -22.31
C GLU A 72 -30.25 -18.09 -22.49
N TRP A 73 -30.12 -16.76 -22.53
CA TRP A 73 -28.81 -16.11 -22.62
C TRP A 73 -28.17 -16.04 -21.23
N VAL A 74 -27.22 -16.94 -20.99
CA VAL A 74 -26.45 -17.04 -19.75
C VAL A 74 -24.99 -16.76 -20.02
N VAL A 75 -24.36 -15.96 -19.16
CA VAL A 75 -22.92 -15.69 -19.20
C VAL A 75 -22.33 -16.06 -17.84
N ASP A 76 -21.30 -16.92 -17.85
CA ASP A 76 -20.58 -17.35 -16.66
C ASP A 76 -19.37 -16.44 -16.39
N LEU A 77 -19.33 -15.88 -15.18
CA LEU A 77 -18.30 -14.96 -14.68
C LEU A 77 -17.67 -15.54 -13.40
N PRO A 78 -16.93 -16.67 -13.48
CA PRO A 78 -16.51 -17.42 -12.30
C PRO A 78 -15.42 -16.73 -11.46
N ALA A 79 -14.69 -15.80 -12.07
CA ALA A 79 -13.62 -15.04 -11.40
C ALA A 79 -14.12 -13.77 -10.71
N ASP A 80 -15.36 -13.34 -10.99
CA ASP A 80 -15.88 -12.09 -10.47
C ASP A 80 -16.39 -12.22 -9.05
N ASP A 81 -16.11 -11.19 -8.23
CA ASP A 81 -16.69 -11.06 -6.91
C ASP A 81 -18.19 -10.72 -7.00
N PRO A 82 -19.09 -11.57 -6.49
CA PRO A 82 -20.54 -11.36 -6.57
C PRO A 82 -21.00 -10.07 -5.89
N VAL A 83 -20.36 -9.67 -4.79
CA VAL A 83 -20.74 -8.47 -4.03
C VAL A 83 -20.44 -7.21 -4.84
N SER A 84 -19.23 -7.11 -5.38
CA SER A 84 -18.77 -6.00 -6.20
C SER A 84 -19.58 -5.89 -7.50
N LEU A 85 -19.81 -7.01 -8.19
CA LEU A 85 -20.60 -7.00 -9.42
C LEU A 85 -22.07 -6.65 -9.14
N ALA A 86 -22.64 -7.06 -8.00
CA ALA A 86 -23.98 -6.64 -7.61
C ALA A 86 -24.08 -5.12 -7.38
N ILE A 87 -23.05 -4.48 -6.79
CA ILE A 87 -23.01 -3.02 -6.65
C ILE A 87 -22.99 -2.35 -8.04
N LEU A 88 -22.09 -2.78 -8.93
CA LEU A 88 -22.00 -2.23 -10.28
C LEU A 88 -23.30 -2.42 -11.08
N THR A 89 -23.96 -3.57 -10.91
CA THR A 89 -25.24 -3.88 -11.52
C THR A 89 -26.36 -2.98 -11.01
N ARG A 90 -26.40 -2.66 -9.70
CA ARG A 90 -27.37 -1.68 -9.15
C ARG A 90 -27.19 -0.31 -9.78
N VAL A 91 -25.94 0.13 -9.97
CA VAL A 91 -25.61 1.39 -10.63
C VAL A 91 -26.10 1.38 -12.08
N ALA A 92 -25.79 0.31 -12.85
CA ALA A 92 -26.23 0.16 -14.24
C ALA A 92 -27.75 0.27 -14.41
N HIS A 93 -28.51 -0.27 -13.45
CA HIS A 93 -29.98 -0.34 -13.49
C HIS A 93 -30.67 0.82 -12.75
N GLY A 94 -29.94 1.84 -12.30
CA GLY A 94 -30.53 2.99 -11.61
C GLY A 94 -31.11 2.68 -10.22
N ARG A 95 -30.74 1.55 -9.61
CA ARG A 95 -31.18 1.14 -8.26
C ARG A 95 -30.34 1.81 -7.17
N PHE A 96 -30.21 3.12 -7.24
CA PHE A 96 -29.29 3.90 -6.40
C PHE A 96 -29.59 3.81 -4.91
N SER A 97 -30.86 3.61 -4.52
CA SER A 97 -31.26 3.39 -3.12
C SER A 97 -30.69 2.11 -2.51
N GLU A 98 -30.29 1.15 -3.35
CA GLU A 98 -29.69 -0.12 -2.93
C GLU A 98 -28.16 -0.08 -2.96
N VAL A 99 -27.54 1.00 -3.46
CA VAL A 99 -26.08 1.16 -3.45
C VAL A 99 -25.64 1.46 -2.01
N PRO A 100 -24.67 0.71 -1.44
CA PRO A 100 -24.22 0.93 -0.07
C PRO A 100 -23.72 2.36 0.14
N LYS A 101 -24.10 2.98 1.27
CA LYS A 101 -23.62 4.32 1.64
C LYS A 101 -22.18 4.31 2.18
N ALA A 102 -21.72 3.15 2.66
CA ALA A 102 -20.39 2.94 3.19
C ALA A 102 -19.89 1.57 2.73
N LEU A 103 -18.58 1.46 2.53
CA LEU A 103 -17.87 0.24 2.20
C LEU A 103 -16.64 0.13 3.08
N THR A 104 -16.14 -1.09 3.31
CA THR A 104 -14.83 -1.30 3.93
C THR A 104 -13.71 -1.05 2.91
N ILE A 105 -12.46 -0.92 3.37
CA ILE A 105 -11.30 -0.80 2.46
C ILE A 105 -11.20 -2.03 1.54
N ASP A 106 -11.43 -3.23 2.07
CA ASP A 106 -11.47 -4.47 1.26
C ASP A 106 -12.58 -4.45 0.21
N GLY A 107 -13.78 -3.99 0.59
CA GLY A 107 -14.91 -3.85 -0.34
C GLY A 107 -14.65 -2.81 -1.43
N LEU A 108 -14.02 -1.69 -1.08
CA LEU A 108 -13.60 -0.68 -2.06
C LEU A 108 -12.52 -1.22 -3.00
N TYR A 109 -11.54 -1.94 -2.47
CA TYR A 109 -10.50 -2.57 -3.28
C TYR A 109 -11.08 -3.59 -4.26
N ALA A 110 -11.98 -4.47 -3.80
CA ALA A 110 -12.66 -5.44 -4.66
C ALA A 110 -13.50 -4.73 -5.75
N LEU A 111 -14.29 -3.72 -5.37
CA LEU A 111 -15.12 -2.96 -6.30
C LEU A 111 -14.30 -2.17 -7.32
N THR A 112 -13.20 -1.53 -6.90
CA THR A 112 -12.31 -0.79 -7.81
C THR A 112 -11.54 -1.71 -8.73
N THR A 113 -11.11 -2.89 -8.26
CA THR A 113 -10.48 -3.90 -9.12
C THR A 113 -11.45 -4.40 -10.20
N LEU A 114 -12.70 -4.69 -9.82
CA LEU A 114 -13.74 -5.14 -10.74
C LEU A 114 -14.14 -4.03 -11.73
N SER A 115 -14.39 -2.82 -11.25
CA SER A 115 -14.76 -1.70 -12.12
C SER A 115 -13.62 -1.25 -13.04
N HIS A 116 -12.36 -1.37 -12.60
CA HIS A 116 -11.19 -1.20 -13.46
C HIS A 116 -11.16 -2.24 -14.58
N TYR A 117 -11.34 -3.53 -14.24
CA TYR A 117 -11.37 -4.62 -15.22
C TYR A 117 -12.44 -4.40 -16.30
N TYR A 118 -13.63 -3.95 -15.90
CA TYR A 118 -14.74 -3.68 -16.80
C TYR A 118 -14.72 -2.28 -17.43
N ASP A 119 -13.71 -1.45 -17.15
CA ASP A 119 -13.64 -0.04 -17.57
C ASP A 119 -14.94 0.74 -17.25
N ALA A 120 -15.39 0.61 -16.00
CA ALA A 120 -16.69 1.08 -15.51
C ALA A 120 -16.58 1.99 -14.28
N THR A 121 -15.37 2.35 -13.85
CA THR A 121 -15.12 3.17 -12.64
C THR A 121 -15.85 4.51 -12.67
N GLN A 122 -16.02 5.10 -13.86
CA GLN A 122 -16.75 6.37 -14.02
C GLN A 122 -18.19 6.29 -13.50
N ALA A 123 -18.83 5.14 -13.61
CA ALA A 123 -20.19 4.94 -13.11
C ALA A 123 -20.27 5.07 -11.57
N LEU A 124 -19.16 4.93 -10.86
CA LEU A 124 -19.08 4.99 -9.39
C LEU A 124 -18.87 6.41 -8.86
N ALA A 125 -18.58 7.40 -9.72
CA ALA A 125 -18.22 8.76 -9.33
C ALA A 125 -19.14 9.40 -8.26
N PRO A 126 -20.48 9.22 -8.29
CA PRO A 126 -21.36 9.83 -7.29
C PRO A 126 -21.13 9.39 -5.84
N TRP A 127 -20.50 8.23 -5.60
CA TRP A 127 -20.34 7.66 -4.26
C TRP A 127 -18.91 7.75 -3.71
N ILE A 128 -17.92 8.06 -4.55
CA ILE A 128 -16.49 7.99 -4.20
C ILE A 128 -16.18 8.77 -2.92
N ASP A 129 -16.59 10.04 -2.84
CA ASP A 129 -16.25 10.88 -1.67
C ASP A 129 -16.93 10.40 -0.39
N THR A 130 -18.15 9.86 -0.50
CA THR A 130 -18.87 9.31 0.64
C THR A 130 -18.19 8.04 1.15
N TRP A 131 -17.76 7.16 0.24
CA TRP A 131 -17.07 5.93 0.63
C TRP A 131 -15.68 6.20 1.20
N LEU A 132 -14.93 7.16 0.65
CA LEU A 132 -13.62 7.53 1.18
C LEU A 132 -13.72 8.14 2.59
N ALA A 133 -14.72 9.00 2.82
CA ALA A 133 -14.99 9.53 4.16
C ALA A 133 -15.33 8.42 5.17
N ALA A 134 -16.03 7.37 4.74
CA ALA A 134 -16.43 6.27 5.61
C ALA A 134 -15.26 5.37 6.07
N VAL A 135 -14.12 5.40 5.37
CA VAL A 135 -12.93 4.58 5.70
C VAL A 135 -11.77 5.38 6.26
N GLU A 136 -11.92 6.70 6.45
CA GLU A 136 -10.83 7.59 6.85
C GLU A 136 -10.22 7.18 8.20
N ASP A 137 -11.05 6.91 9.22
CA ASP A 137 -10.57 6.51 10.55
C ASP A 137 -9.90 5.12 10.52
N VAL A 138 -10.52 4.16 9.83
CA VAL A 138 -9.98 2.78 9.70
C VAL A 138 -8.62 2.77 9.01
N TRP A 139 -8.45 3.62 7.98
CA TRP A 139 -7.19 3.79 7.29
C TRP A 139 -6.10 4.43 8.18
N ARG A 140 -6.47 5.29 9.13
CA ARG A 140 -5.52 5.88 10.08
C ARG A 140 -4.95 4.82 11.03
N ASP A 141 -5.79 3.87 11.44
CA ASP A 141 -5.45 2.92 12.51
C ASP A 141 -4.84 1.58 12.03
N SER A 142 -4.84 1.29 10.72
CA SER A 142 -4.39 -0.02 10.20
C SER A 142 -3.35 0.07 9.09
N ASN A 143 -2.12 -0.36 9.40
CA ASN A 143 -1.03 -0.43 8.43
C ASN A 143 -1.26 -1.50 7.35
N GLN A 144 -1.94 -2.60 7.69
CA GLN A 144 -2.17 -3.73 6.78
C GLN A 144 -3.11 -3.39 5.61
N LEU A 145 -3.99 -2.41 5.79
CA LEU A 145 -4.96 -2.01 4.77
C LEU A 145 -4.43 -0.91 3.85
N MET A 146 -3.31 -0.28 4.19
CA MET A 146 -2.75 0.85 3.43
C MET A 146 -2.54 0.52 1.95
N PRO A 147 -2.05 -0.66 1.54
CA PRO A 147 -1.74 -0.87 0.13
C PRO A 147 -2.99 -1.11 -0.73
N LYS A 148 -4.02 -1.77 -0.17
CA LYS A 148 -5.34 -1.82 -0.81
C LYS A 148 -5.93 -0.41 -0.96
N PHE A 149 -5.78 0.42 0.07
CA PHE A 149 -6.21 1.82 0.01
C PHE A 149 -5.37 2.66 -0.98
N LEU A 150 -4.09 2.33 -1.16
CA LEU A 150 -3.23 2.95 -2.17
C LEU A 150 -3.77 2.67 -3.59
N TRP A 151 -4.17 1.43 -3.87
CA TRP A 151 -4.87 1.09 -5.12
C TRP A 151 -6.20 1.85 -5.28
N VAL A 152 -7.03 1.90 -4.24
CA VAL A 152 -8.32 2.62 -4.29
C VAL A 152 -8.13 4.10 -4.61
N THR A 153 -7.17 4.76 -3.96
CA THR A 153 -6.88 6.18 -4.19
C THR A 153 -6.25 6.44 -5.56
N TRP A 154 -5.53 5.45 -6.10
CA TRP A 154 -5.04 5.45 -7.47
C TRP A 154 -6.16 5.42 -8.50
N GLU A 155 -7.02 4.40 -8.41
CA GLU A 155 -8.14 4.21 -9.35
C GLU A 155 -9.13 5.39 -9.30
N PHE A 156 -9.37 5.95 -8.11
CA PHE A 156 -10.21 7.14 -7.94
C PHE A 156 -9.51 8.49 -8.22
N GLY A 157 -8.23 8.50 -8.59
CA GLY A 157 -7.50 9.75 -8.88
C GLY A 157 -7.34 10.70 -7.68
N ARG A 158 -7.35 10.18 -6.44
CA ARG A 158 -7.29 10.99 -5.21
C ARG A 158 -5.85 11.31 -4.83
N LYS A 159 -5.30 12.30 -5.53
CA LYS A 159 -3.92 12.81 -5.43
C LYS A 159 -3.34 12.92 -4.02
N SER A 160 -4.01 13.66 -3.14
CA SER A 160 -3.52 13.90 -1.77
C SER A 160 -3.47 12.61 -0.96
N LEU A 161 -4.56 11.85 -0.97
CA LEU A 161 -4.67 10.57 -0.27
C LEU A 161 -3.65 9.56 -0.78
N PHE A 162 -3.46 9.47 -2.10
CA PHE A 162 -2.45 8.60 -2.70
C PHE A 162 -1.05 8.89 -2.16
N ARG A 163 -0.62 10.16 -2.18
CA ARG A 163 0.69 10.56 -1.68
C ARG A 163 0.84 10.29 -0.18
N ILE A 164 -0.17 10.63 0.62
CA ILE A 164 -0.12 10.42 2.07
C ILE A 164 -0.01 8.92 2.36
N THR A 165 -0.82 8.08 1.72
CA THR A 165 -0.76 6.62 1.89
C THR A 165 0.58 6.05 1.46
N ALA A 166 1.12 6.46 0.30
CA ALA A 166 2.44 6.02 -0.15
C ALA A 166 3.55 6.41 0.83
N ARG A 167 3.50 7.63 1.36
CA ARG A 167 4.44 8.11 2.38
C ARG A 167 4.32 7.35 3.69
N ARG A 168 3.10 7.05 4.15
CA ARG A 168 2.88 6.25 5.36
C ARG A 168 3.38 4.82 5.20
N ILE A 169 3.15 4.16 4.06
CA ILE A 169 3.72 2.82 3.80
C ILE A 169 5.25 2.88 3.87
N LEU A 170 5.88 3.91 3.29
CA LEU A 170 7.33 4.11 3.36
C LEU A 170 7.85 4.30 4.79
N THR A 171 7.16 5.10 5.62
CA THR A 171 7.67 5.50 6.94
C THR A 171 7.24 4.58 8.08
N GLU A 172 6.01 4.07 8.02
CA GLU A 172 5.33 3.28 9.06
C GLU A 172 5.22 1.79 8.69
N GLY A 173 5.50 1.41 7.43
CA GLY A 173 5.50 0.01 7.00
C GLY A 173 6.69 -0.78 7.54
N SER A 174 6.41 -1.93 8.15
CA SER A 174 7.40 -2.94 8.52
C SER A 174 7.89 -3.72 7.30
N ALA A 175 9.01 -4.44 7.43
CA ALA A 175 9.49 -5.34 6.38
C ALA A 175 8.42 -6.38 6.00
N SER A 176 7.74 -6.99 6.98
CA SER A 176 6.65 -7.95 6.76
C SER A 176 5.47 -7.40 5.93
N LEU A 177 5.12 -6.13 6.10
CA LEU A 177 4.11 -5.47 5.26
C LEU A 177 4.62 -5.43 3.81
N LEU A 178 5.89 -5.10 3.60
CA LEU A 178 6.46 -4.96 2.26
C LEU A 178 6.74 -6.31 1.58
N ASP A 179 7.06 -7.35 2.35
CA ASP A 179 7.20 -8.74 1.88
C ASP A 179 5.87 -9.30 1.35
N THR A 180 4.75 -8.79 1.87
CA THR A 180 3.41 -9.09 1.33
C THR A 180 3.31 -8.65 -0.14
N TYR A 181 4.15 -7.74 -0.62
CA TYR A 181 4.18 -7.30 -2.02
C TYR A 181 5.25 -8.00 -2.85
N ALA A 182 5.78 -9.12 -2.35
CA ALA A 182 6.61 -9.98 -3.17
C ALA A 182 5.86 -10.38 -4.45
N PRO A 183 6.57 -10.63 -5.58
CA PRO A 183 5.97 -10.95 -6.88
C PRO A 183 4.97 -12.13 -6.92
N THR A 184 4.85 -12.86 -5.80
CA THR A 184 3.95 -13.99 -5.60
C THR A 184 2.55 -13.63 -5.12
N GLN A 185 2.23 -12.34 -4.85
CA GLN A 185 0.89 -11.94 -4.39
C GLN A 185 0.04 -11.25 -5.47
N ASP A 186 -1.23 -11.65 -5.55
CA ASP A 186 -2.23 -11.26 -6.57
C ASP A 186 -2.87 -9.86 -6.35
N LEU A 187 -2.20 -8.94 -5.65
CA LEU A 187 -2.74 -7.59 -5.46
C LEU A 187 -2.48 -6.71 -6.68
N LEU A 188 -3.55 -6.12 -7.21
CA LEU A 188 -3.48 -5.10 -8.23
C LEU A 188 -2.96 -3.81 -7.60
N MET A 189 -1.85 -3.31 -8.12
CA MET A 189 -1.13 -2.17 -7.55
C MET A 189 -0.81 -1.13 -8.64
N PRO A 190 -0.68 0.16 -8.26
CA PRO A 190 -0.10 1.16 -9.13
C PRO A 190 1.30 0.72 -9.59
N PRO A 191 1.70 1.01 -10.84
CA PRO A 191 2.98 0.57 -11.38
C PRO A 191 4.13 1.19 -10.57
N ASP A 192 5.20 0.43 -10.33
CA ASP A 192 6.49 0.84 -9.77
C ASP A 192 6.47 1.51 -8.36
N ILE A 193 5.30 1.75 -7.76
CA ILE A 193 5.21 2.52 -6.51
C ILE A 193 5.80 1.75 -5.33
N MET A 194 5.58 0.43 -5.28
CA MET A 194 6.01 -0.40 -4.15
C MET A 194 7.52 -0.63 -4.20
N GLU A 195 8.07 -0.90 -5.39
CA GLU A 195 9.50 -1.04 -5.63
C GLU A 195 10.24 0.23 -5.22
N ARG A 196 9.68 1.39 -5.55
CA ARG A 196 10.23 2.68 -5.12
C ARG A 196 10.15 2.88 -3.61
N ILE A 197 9.03 2.51 -2.98
CA ILE A 197 8.89 2.58 -1.52
C ILE A 197 9.95 1.69 -0.84
N ILE A 198 10.14 0.46 -1.32
CA ILE A 198 11.12 -0.48 -0.79
C ILE A 198 12.54 0.07 -0.98
N ASP A 199 12.89 0.56 -2.17
CA ASP A 199 14.21 1.14 -2.44
C ASP A 199 14.50 2.37 -1.55
N ILE A 200 13.56 3.31 -1.43
CA ILE A 200 13.73 4.49 -0.59
C ILE A 200 13.85 4.09 0.89
N ARG A 201 13.06 3.10 1.34
CA ARG A 201 13.15 2.57 2.70
C ARG A 201 14.53 2.02 2.98
N LEU A 202 15.04 1.13 2.13
CA LEU A 202 16.35 0.49 2.30
C LEU A 202 17.47 1.54 2.34
N ARG A 203 17.45 2.51 1.41
CA ARG A 203 18.43 3.62 1.41
C ARG A 203 18.36 4.47 2.67
N THR A 204 17.15 4.72 3.19
CA THR A 204 16.95 5.51 4.42
C THR A 204 17.48 4.77 5.65
N ILE A 205 17.19 3.47 5.77
CA ILE A 205 17.71 2.64 6.87
C ILE A 205 19.22 2.53 6.78
N GLN A 206 19.77 2.27 5.59
CA GLN A 206 21.21 2.21 5.39
C GLN A 206 21.88 3.50 5.85
N ALA A 207 21.33 4.66 5.47
CA ALA A 207 21.85 5.95 5.90
C ALA A 207 21.81 6.13 7.42
N PHE A 208 20.80 5.61 8.14
CA PHE A 208 20.81 5.61 9.60
C PHE A 208 21.92 4.74 10.17
N LEU A 209 22.10 3.54 9.65
CA LEU A 209 23.10 2.59 10.16
C LEU A 209 24.52 3.09 9.88
N ASP A 210 24.75 3.71 8.72
CA ASP A 210 26.04 4.28 8.33
C ASP A 210 26.47 5.42 9.24
N VAL A 211 25.53 6.23 9.75
CA VAL A 211 25.84 7.27 10.75
C VAL A 211 26.49 6.67 12.01
N PHE A 212 26.07 5.48 12.44
CA PHE A 212 26.70 4.80 13.57
C PHE A 212 27.98 4.07 13.17
N ARG A 213 27.98 3.44 11.98
CA ARG A 213 29.16 2.75 11.43
C ARG A 213 30.35 3.69 11.33
N ASP A 214 30.15 4.90 10.79
CA ASP A 214 31.16 5.95 10.68
C ASP A 214 31.77 6.34 12.03
N ILE A 215 30.95 6.37 13.10
CA ILE A 215 31.43 6.70 14.45
C ILE A 215 32.19 5.53 15.05
N VAL A 216 31.70 4.30 14.89
CA VAL A 216 32.42 3.08 15.33
C VAL A 216 33.80 3.03 14.68
N GLU A 217 33.89 3.23 13.37
CA GLU A 217 35.15 3.22 12.63
C GLU A 217 36.10 4.30 13.17
N LYS A 218 35.63 5.54 13.33
CA LYS A 218 36.44 6.64 13.90
C LYS A 218 36.94 6.36 15.33
N LEU A 219 36.17 5.63 16.14
CA LEU A 219 36.56 5.26 17.51
C LEU A 219 37.52 4.06 17.55
N LEU A 220 37.60 3.28 16.47
CA LEU A 220 38.53 2.16 16.32
C LEU A 220 39.89 2.57 15.76
N VAL A 221 39.99 3.70 15.03
CA VAL A 221 41.26 4.18 14.46
C VAL A 221 42.20 4.65 15.58
N VAL A 222 43.39 4.06 15.62
CA VAL A 222 44.37 4.29 16.69
C VAL A 222 45.36 5.40 16.32
N ASP A 223 45.84 5.48 15.05
CA ASP A 223 47.09 6.22 14.75
C ASP A 223 47.19 7.01 13.43
N GLU A 224 46.16 7.05 12.56
CA GLU A 224 46.31 7.60 11.18
C GLU A 224 45.47 8.87 10.87
N THR A 225 44.53 9.25 11.74
CA THR A 225 43.61 10.40 11.55
C THR A 225 43.50 11.26 12.81
N PRO A 226 43.00 12.52 12.73
CA PRO A 226 42.66 13.29 13.93
C PRO A 226 41.76 12.48 14.85
N ARG A 227 42.17 12.32 16.11
CA ARG A 227 41.45 11.51 17.09
C ARG A 227 40.10 12.13 17.44
N TRP A 228 39.13 11.28 17.78
CA TRP A 228 37.81 11.74 18.22
C TRP A 228 37.92 12.51 19.54
N CYS A 229 38.68 11.97 20.50
CA CYS A 229 38.96 12.66 21.74
C CYS A 229 40.04 13.75 21.54
N ARG A 230 39.66 15.01 21.75
CA ARG A 230 40.57 16.17 21.60
C ARG A 230 41.67 16.23 22.66
N HIS A 231 41.48 15.52 23.77
CA HIS A 231 42.44 15.49 24.88
C HIS A 231 43.38 14.27 24.83
N ALA A 232 43.25 13.44 23.80
CA ALA A 232 44.09 12.27 23.67
C ALA A 232 45.46 12.66 23.07
N SER A 233 46.54 12.27 23.76
CA SER A 233 47.91 12.40 23.24
C SER A 233 48.34 11.13 22.48
N PHE A 234 49.29 11.26 21.55
CA PHE A 234 49.83 10.18 20.71
C PHE A 234 50.34 8.96 21.51
N MET A 235 50.65 9.12 22.80
CA MET A 235 51.10 8.04 23.70
C MET A 235 50.19 7.80 24.92
N SER A 236 49.04 8.49 25.06
CA SER A 236 48.14 8.32 26.22
C SER A 236 46.90 7.46 25.92
N HIS A 237 46.35 6.88 26.98
CA HIS A 237 45.29 5.88 26.92
C HIS A 237 44.00 6.33 26.18
N HIS A 238 43.47 5.45 25.32
CA HIS A 238 42.20 5.55 24.57
C HIS A 238 40.94 5.52 25.46
N ARG A 239 41.03 5.93 26.73
CA ARG A 239 39.96 5.71 27.73
C ARG A 239 38.64 6.35 27.33
N CYS A 240 38.68 7.57 26.78
CA CYS A 240 37.48 8.27 26.33
C CYS A 240 36.82 7.53 25.15
N GLU A 241 37.59 7.22 24.11
CA GLU A 241 37.10 6.54 22.90
C GLU A 241 36.62 5.12 23.22
N SER A 242 37.35 4.35 24.03
CA SER A 242 36.94 3.01 24.45
C SER A 242 35.66 3.02 25.27
N MET A 243 35.46 4.03 26.11
CA MET A 243 34.24 4.12 26.94
C MET A 243 33.05 4.63 26.12
N ILE A 244 33.25 5.56 25.16
CA ILE A 244 32.20 5.93 24.20
C ILE A 244 31.82 4.71 23.34
N LEU A 245 32.81 4.01 22.78
CA LEU A 245 32.61 2.82 21.96
C LEU A 245 31.88 1.72 22.75
N GLY A 246 32.31 1.45 23.99
CA GLY A 246 31.65 0.51 24.88
C GLY A 246 30.21 0.91 25.20
N SER A 247 29.97 2.19 25.49
CA SER A 247 28.61 2.69 25.74
C SER A 247 27.72 2.59 24.50
N MET A 248 28.23 2.95 23.32
CA MET A 248 27.47 2.95 22.08
C MET A 248 27.13 1.53 21.63
N THR A 249 28.12 0.62 21.63
CA THR A 249 27.90 -0.80 21.31
C THR A 249 26.94 -1.46 22.31
N PHE A 250 27.05 -1.14 23.61
CA PHE A 250 26.10 -1.61 24.62
C PHE A 250 24.67 -1.11 24.37
N CYS A 251 24.49 0.18 24.07
CA CYS A 251 23.16 0.74 23.80
C CYS A 251 22.55 0.19 22.51
N LEU A 252 23.34 0.01 21.46
CA LEU A 252 22.92 -0.63 20.21
C LEU A 252 22.55 -2.10 20.45
N ALA A 253 23.34 -2.85 21.23
CA ALA A 253 23.04 -4.23 21.60
C ALA A 253 21.71 -4.33 22.35
N ARG A 254 21.48 -3.43 23.32
CA ARG A 254 20.21 -3.35 24.06
C ARG A 254 19.02 -3.02 23.15
N ALA A 255 19.25 -2.27 22.08
CA ALA A 255 18.23 -1.95 21.08
C ALA A 255 18.02 -3.07 20.04
N GLY A 256 18.83 -4.13 20.05
CA GLY A 256 18.80 -5.23 19.08
C GLY A 256 19.52 -4.92 17.76
N LEU A 257 20.38 -3.89 17.73
CA LEU A 257 21.07 -3.38 16.54
C LEU A 257 22.59 -3.62 16.59
N TRP A 258 23.09 -4.49 17.47
CA TRP A 258 24.52 -4.83 17.55
C TRP A 258 24.77 -6.34 17.42
N PRO A 259 25.66 -6.79 16.51
CA PRO A 259 26.35 -6.00 15.46
C PRO A 259 25.36 -5.23 14.57
N LEU A 260 25.80 -4.11 13.98
CA LEU A 260 24.94 -3.33 13.08
C LEU A 260 24.48 -4.23 11.92
N PRO A 261 23.16 -4.40 11.71
CA PRO A 261 22.64 -5.26 10.65
C PRO A 261 22.85 -4.63 9.27
N GLU A 262 22.57 -5.39 8.21
CA GLU A 262 22.34 -4.81 6.89
C GLU A 262 20.93 -4.20 6.83
N ALA A 263 20.73 -3.19 5.98
CA ALA A 263 19.43 -2.50 5.91
C ALA A 263 18.27 -3.43 5.53
N ALA A 264 18.54 -4.48 4.75
CA ALA A 264 17.55 -5.48 4.35
C ALA A 264 17.10 -6.39 5.51
N ASP A 265 17.93 -6.54 6.55
CA ASP A 265 17.64 -7.39 7.71
C ASP A 265 16.88 -6.64 8.82
N VAL A 266 16.56 -5.36 8.61
CA VAL A 266 15.81 -4.55 9.58
C VAL A 266 14.31 -4.75 9.36
N GLU A 267 13.68 -5.42 10.32
CA GLU A 267 12.23 -5.68 10.33
C GLU A 267 11.37 -4.44 10.59
N GLU A 268 11.90 -3.50 11.37
CA GLU A 268 11.18 -2.35 11.91
C GLU A 268 10.90 -1.27 10.86
N SER A 269 9.83 -0.51 11.04
CA SER A 269 9.56 0.66 10.20
C SER A 269 10.62 1.75 10.36
N VAL A 270 10.69 2.68 9.39
CA VAL A 270 11.64 3.80 9.44
C VAL A 270 11.41 4.66 10.70
N VAL A 271 10.15 4.88 11.07
CA VAL A 271 9.77 5.68 12.26
C VAL A 271 10.12 4.97 13.56
N GLU A 272 9.91 3.65 13.64
CA GLU A 272 10.30 2.86 14.83
C GLU A 272 11.81 2.86 15.01
N LEU A 273 12.57 2.60 13.94
CA LEU A 273 14.03 2.64 13.98
C LEU A 273 14.53 4.04 14.35
N TYR A 274 14.01 5.09 13.72
CA TYR A 274 14.31 6.47 14.10
C TYR A 274 14.08 6.72 15.59
N THR A 275 12.92 6.32 16.11
CA THR A 275 12.57 6.50 17.52
C THR A 275 13.53 5.75 18.43
N LYS A 276 13.91 4.52 18.09
CA LYS A 276 14.92 3.76 18.84
C LYS A 276 16.26 4.46 18.88
N LEU A 277 16.76 4.90 17.72
CA LEU A 277 18.06 5.54 17.59
C LEU A 277 18.12 6.90 18.33
N MET A 278 17.04 7.67 18.29
CA MET A 278 16.94 8.95 19.00
C MET A 278 16.85 8.81 20.53
N ASN A 279 16.47 7.63 21.03
CA ASN A 279 16.36 7.34 22.46
C ASN A 279 17.61 6.64 23.04
N LEU A 280 18.69 6.49 22.25
CA LEU A 280 19.95 5.97 22.75
C LEU A 280 20.59 6.96 23.73
N VAL A 281 21.19 6.44 24.80
CA VAL A 281 21.90 7.23 25.82
C VAL A 281 23.36 6.82 25.81
N ILE A 282 24.19 7.59 25.10
CA ILE A 282 25.63 7.34 25.03
C ILE A 282 26.30 8.08 26.18
N HIS A 283 27.10 7.37 26.96
CA HIS A 283 27.86 7.92 28.08
C HIS A 283 29.26 8.35 27.64
N ASP A 284 29.70 9.49 28.17
CA ASP A 284 31.07 10.01 28.08
C ASP A 284 31.74 10.05 29.48
N ILE A 285 33.02 10.47 29.57
CA ILE A 285 33.78 10.50 30.83
C ILE A 285 33.21 11.58 31.77
N GLY A 286 32.48 12.54 31.19
CA GLY A 286 31.82 13.61 31.90
C GLY A 286 32.69 14.84 32.07
N ARG A 287 32.21 15.70 32.96
CA ARG A 287 32.88 16.92 33.39
C ARG A 287 34.12 16.60 34.24
N PRO A 288 35.03 17.58 34.40
CA PRO A 288 36.21 17.41 35.23
C PRO A 288 35.86 16.89 36.63
N SER A 289 36.61 15.90 37.07
CA SER A 289 36.53 15.33 38.41
C SER A 289 37.92 15.33 39.05
N PRO A 290 38.04 15.10 40.37
CA PRO A 290 39.35 14.94 41.02
C PRO A 290 40.24 13.85 40.39
N LYS A 291 39.67 12.95 39.58
CA LYS A 291 40.36 11.85 38.90
C LYS A 291 40.62 12.11 37.40
N SER A 292 40.01 13.13 36.81
CA SER A 292 40.17 13.51 35.39
C SER A 292 39.96 15.02 35.27
N PRO A 293 41.02 15.82 35.12
CA PRO A 293 40.92 17.28 35.14
C PRO A 293 40.35 17.89 33.85
N GLU A 294 40.15 17.09 32.79
CA GLU A 294 39.72 17.53 31.47
C GLU A 294 38.20 17.38 31.29
N ASP A 295 37.58 18.28 30.52
CA ASP A 295 36.15 18.22 30.20
C ASP A 295 35.92 17.39 28.93
N HIS A 296 35.33 16.22 29.08
CA HIS A 296 35.03 15.30 27.98
C HIS A 296 33.58 15.37 27.48
N ALA A 297 32.75 16.29 28.00
CA ALA A 297 31.35 16.39 27.57
C ALA A 297 31.21 16.62 26.05
N GLY A 298 32.15 17.38 25.44
CA GLY A 298 32.20 17.59 24.00
C GLY A 298 32.68 16.40 23.17
N CYS A 299 33.14 15.31 23.80
CA CYS A 299 33.50 14.06 23.13
C CYS A 299 32.28 13.15 22.93
N ASN A 300 31.11 13.45 23.51
CA ASN A 300 29.92 12.64 23.32
C ASN A 300 29.38 12.78 21.88
N PRO A 301 29.27 11.70 21.08
CA PRO A 301 28.80 11.78 19.70
C PRO A 301 27.29 12.03 19.57
N MET A 302 26.51 11.96 20.65
CA MET A 302 25.05 11.94 20.56
C MET A 302 24.46 13.13 19.81
N HIS A 303 24.97 14.35 20.02
CA HIS A 303 24.48 15.53 19.29
C HIS A 303 24.68 15.40 17.77
N HIS A 304 25.86 14.95 17.35
CA HIS A 304 26.16 14.72 15.94
C HIS A 304 25.30 13.61 15.34
N LEU A 305 25.08 12.53 16.09
CA LEU A 305 24.21 11.42 15.69
C LEU A 305 22.77 11.92 15.48
N MET A 306 22.20 12.63 16.46
CA MET A 306 20.85 13.17 16.40
C MET A 306 20.66 14.13 15.22
N ASP A 307 21.59 15.06 15.01
CA ASP A 307 21.52 16.00 13.88
C ASP A 307 21.60 15.29 12.52
N SER A 308 22.39 14.22 12.43
CA SER A 308 22.54 13.45 11.19
C SER A 308 21.30 12.62 10.88
N ILE A 309 20.78 11.92 11.88
CA ILE A 309 19.55 11.12 11.77
C ILE A 309 18.35 12.02 11.43
N LYS A 310 18.24 13.20 12.07
CA LYS A 310 17.18 14.17 11.77
C LYS A 310 17.24 14.68 10.34
N ARG A 311 18.43 15.02 9.84
CA ARG A 311 18.63 15.42 8.43
C ARG A 311 18.21 14.32 7.45
N ILE A 312 18.44 13.05 7.80
CA ILE A 312 18.00 11.92 6.98
C ILE A 312 16.47 11.83 6.94
N ILE A 313 15.79 11.92 8.10
CA ILE A 313 14.31 11.95 8.17
C ILE A 313 13.72 13.10 7.34
N ASP A 314 14.24 14.32 7.54
CA ASP A 314 13.74 15.51 6.86
C ASP A 314 14.00 15.46 5.33
N GLY A 315 14.97 14.64 4.91
CA GLY A 315 15.40 14.45 3.52
C GLY A 315 14.82 13.22 2.81
N ILE A 316 13.87 12.48 3.40
CA ILE A 316 13.31 11.27 2.76
C ILE A 316 12.65 11.65 1.42
N ALA A 317 13.11 10.98 0.35
CA ALA A 317 12.62 11.17 -1.01
C ALA A 317 11.12 10.86 -1.14
N ASP A 318 10.47 11.51 -2.12
CA ASP A 318 9.06 11.22 -2.42
C ASP A 318 8.91 9.94 -3.24
N PRO A 319 8.12 8.95 -2.78
CA PRO A 319 7.91 7.73 -3.56
C PRO A 319 7.08 7.99 -4.83
N VAL A 320 6.22 9.02 -4.82
CA VAL A 320 5.33 9.36 -5.94
C VAL A 320 6.10 10.11 -7.04
N THR A 321 5.99 9.62 -8.28
CA THR A 321 6.66 10.18 -9.47
C THR A 321 5.74 11.11 -10.25
N ASP A 322 6.30 11.85 -11.20
CA ASP A 322 5.53 12.66 -12.16
C ASP A 322 4.58 11.79 -13.01
N ASP A 323 4.95 10.54 -13.29
CA ASP A 323 4.13 9.59 -14.03
C ASP A 323 2.88 9.20 -13.24
N HIS A 324 3.04 8.96 -11.93
CA HIS A 324 1.91 8.77 -11.04
C HIS A 324 1.02 10.02 -11.00
N TRP A 325 1.61 11.21 -10.92
CA TRP A 325 0.84 12.46 -10.92
C TRP A 325 0.04 12.67 -12.20
N ARG A 326 0.62 12.33 -13.36
CA ARG A 326 -0.06 12.38 -14.66
C ARG A 326 -1.24 11.42 -14.70
N HIS A 327 -1.07 10.17 -14.25
CA HIS A 327 -2.17 9.21 -14.17
C HIS A 327 -3.30 9.71 -13.27
N LEU A 328 -2.96 10.14 -12.05
CA LEU A 328 -3.93 10.62 -11.07
C LEU A 328 -4.70 11.86 -11.57
N GLU A 329 -4.05 12.75 -12.31
CA GLU A 329 -4.70 13.89 -12.96
C GLU A 329 -5.73 13.43 -14.00
N VAL A 330 -5.37 12.45 -14.84
CA VAL A 330 -6.29 11.90 -15.84
C VAL A 330 -7.49 11.24 -15.17
N GLN A 331 -7.27 10.42 -14.13
CA GLN A 331 -8.36 9.77 -13.40
C GLN A 331 -9.26 10.79 -12.70
N ALA A 332 -8.68 11.78 -12.01
CA ALA A 332 -9.45 12.83 -11.36
C ALA A 332 -10.35 13.58 -12.35
N ARG A 333 -9.87 13.88 -13.56
CA ARG A 333 -10.66 14.52 -14.62
C ARG A 333 -11.79 13.63 -15.14
N LYS A 334 -11.54 12.34 -15.33
CA LYS A 334 -12.57 11.37 -15.76
C LYS A 334 -13.71 11.24 -14.74
N LEU A 335 -13.38 11.36 -13.46
CA LEU A 335 -14.28 11.16 -12.33
C LEU A 335 -14.85 12.47 -11.76
N SER A 336 -14.50 13.61 -12.35
CA SER A 336 -15.11 14.90 -12.02
C SER A 336 -16.44 15.05 -12.77
N PRO A 337 -17.52 15.51 -12.11
CA PRO A 337 -18.82 15.72 -12.75
C PRO A 337 -18.81 16.74 -13.89
#